data_AF-A0A938I942-F1
#
_entry.id   AF-A0A938I942-F1
#
_cell.length_a   1.000
_cell.length_b   1.000
_cell.length_c   1.000
_cell.angle_alpha   90.00
_cell.angle_beta   90.00
_cell.angle_gamma   90.00
#
_symmetry.space_group_name_H-M   'P 1'
#
loop_
_entity.id
_entity.type
_entity.pdbx_description
1 polymer ?
#
loop_
_entity_poly.entity_id
_entity_poly.type
_entity_poly.pdbx_seq_one_letter_code
_entity_poly.pdbx_strand_id
1 'polypeptide(L)'
;MKIERAGPARRCGLGRRRPGPARRIGHSRSGGSGCVSRVRVNQQQASRTWAPPASPLPLPTPTTSQPTMPTELCRIARRLTEWLRAARASARPALAAAALAQALLIGGAAAQHAFTFPIDGPQMQTPSPGTGVGNVTLDAATGTLITSGTFTGMIGVVGGVHIHGPALPFEHAPVKFVMDYTGTTSGTFSGIHQITPEDVQNLLSGLYYIVVHTFTYYGGELRGQIVTPAAATPYGSGINPANSLVTLAGTPKISSTMTLGVDNPTGSQSAPGQCLVFLATQPDPLFAATGTGIQLPGFGMSGPTGELLISVAPFPFMAISGHGWTGAGSPIPVTLNIPNILELVGVTLYLQGVLYADARFTLTNGLGLYMGL
;
A
#
# COMPACT_ATOMS: atom_id res chain seq x y z
N MET A 1 -53.62 30.62 42.83
CA MET A 1 -54.30 29.91 43.94
C MET A 1 -53.55 28.59 44.13
N LYS A 2 -52.85 28.44 45.28
CA LYS A 2 -52.12 27.27 45.85
C LYS A 2 -51.22 26.44 44.89
N ILE A 3 -49.89 26.47 44.92
CA ILE A 3 -48.88 26.23 45.99
C ILE A 3 -49.07 24.88 46.70
N GLU A 4 -48.12 23.95 46.51
CA GLU A 4 -47.25 23.45 47.60
C GLU A 4 -46.01 22.67 47.11
N ARG A 5 -44.85 23.12 47.60
CA ARG A 5 -43.57 22.41 47.68
C ARG A 5 -43.51 21.69 49.03
N ALA A 6 -42.79 20.58 49.11
CA ALA A 6 -42.09 20.19 50.34
C ALA A 6 -40.81 19.41 50.01
N GLY A 7 -39.68 19.87 50.57
CA GLY A 7 -38.39 19.18 50.62
C GLY A 7 -38.14 18.53 51.99
N PRO A 8 -36.91 18.53 52.54
CA PRO A 8 -36.08 17.32 52.70
C PRO A 8 -35.61 17.01 54.15
N ALA A 9 -34.99 15.84 54.37
CA ALA A 9 -34.17 15.49 55.56
C ALA A 9 -32.95 14.64 55.09
N ARG A 10 -31.66 14.99 55.27
CA ARG A 10 -30.77 15.05 56.48
C ARG A 10 -30.82 13.74 57.30
N ARG A 11 -29.75 13.06 57.76
CA ARG A 11 -28.32 13.37 57.98
C ARG A 11 -27.55 12.07 58.40
N CYS A 12 -26.22 12.09 58.21
CA CYS A 12 -25.12 11.55 59.06
C CYS A 12 -24.78 10.06 59.16
N GLY A 13 -23.48 9.76 58.98
CA GLY A 13 -22.81 8.52 59.43
C GLY A 13 -21.36 8.37 58.92
N LEU A 14 -20.39 8.89 59.69
CA LEU A 14 -18.94 8.85 59.45
C LEU A 14 -18.31 7.45 59.63
N GLY A 15 -17.19 7.20 58.92
CA GLY A 15 -16.24 6.13 59.26
C GLY A 15 -14.95 6.13 58.43
N ARG A 16 -13.97 6.95 58.80
CA ARG A 16 -12.57 6.91 58.29
C ARG A 16 -11.78 5.80 58.99
N ARG A 17 -10.89 5.07 58.28
CA ARG A 17 -9.49 4.77 58.70
C ARG A 17 -8.59 4.41 57.48
N ARG A 18 -7.41 5.04 57.41
CA ARG A 18 -6.18 4.69 56.63
C ARG A 18 -5.13 4.13 57.65
N PRO A 19 -3.83 3.91 57.33
CA PRO A 19 -3.17 2.97 56.40
C PRO A 19 -1.94 2.20 57.01
N GLY A 20 -1.35 1.26 56.24
CA GLY A 20 0.09 0.83 56.30
C GLY A 20 0.44 -0.50 57.01
N PRO A 21 1.70 -1.02 56.98
CA PRO A 21 2.69 -1.05 55.88
C PRO A 21 3.53 -2.37 55.74
N ALA A 22 4.30 -2.47 54.63
CA ALA A 22 5.64 -3.06 54.40
C ALA A 22 6.01 -4.55 54.68
N ARG A 23 6.64 -5.21 53.68
CA ARG A 23 8.00 -5.82 53.81
C ARG A 23 8.66 -6.21 52.48
N ARG A 24 9.99 -6.31 52.51
CA ARG A 24 11.00 -6.33 51.44
C ARG A 24 11.84 -7.62 51.54
N ILE A 25 12.69 -7.88 50.51
CA ILE A 25 13.89 -8.77 50.44
C ILE A 25 13.57 -10.21 49.92
N GLY A 26 14.31 -10.85 49.00
CA GLY A 26 15.62 -10.55 48.39
C GLY A 26 16.04 -11.52 47.27
N HIS A 27 17.24 -11.28 46.74
CA HIS A 27 17.97 -12.02 45.71
C HIS A 27 18.36 -13.46 46.10
N SER A 28 18.55 -14.34 45.10
CA SER A 28 19.77 -15.18 45.01
C SER A 28 19.94 -15.84 43.62
N ARG A 29 21.20 -15.87 43.13
CA ARG A 29 21.73 -16.67 42.02
C ARG A 29 22.50 -17.87 42.61
N SER A 30 22.40 -19.05 42.00
CA SER A 30 23.40 -20.15 41.88
C SER A 30 22.65 -21.40 41.44
N GLY A 31 23.00 -22.18 40.40
CA GLY A 31 24.30 -22.82 40.15
C GLY A 31 24.26 -24.25 40.71
N GLY A 32 24.44 -25.29 39.87
CA GLY A 32 24.82 -26.63 40.33
C GLY A 32 24.02 -27.83 39.85
N SER A 33 24.59 -28.51 38.85
CA SER A 33 24.55 -29.92 38.45
C SER A 33 24.02 -31.00 39.44
N GLY A 34 23.38 -32.02 38.87
CA GLY A 34 23.80 -33.41 39.10
C GLY A 34 22.81 -34.41 39.73
N CYS A 35 22.54 -35.47 38.95
CA CYS A 35 22.44 -36.89 39.36
C CYS A 35 21.11 -37.50 39.86
N VAL A 36 20.53 -38.30 38.95
CA VAL A 36 20.08 -39.72 39.08
C VAL A 36 19.18 -40.12 40.26
N SER A 37 17.99 -40.64 39.92
CA SER A 37 17.35 -41.70 40.69
C SER A 37 16.60 -42.68 39.78
N ARG A 38 17.06 -43.94 39.86
CA ARG A 38 16.54 -45.16 39.22
C ARG A 38 15.11 -45.47 39.63
N VAL A 39 14.29 -45.96 38.69
CA VAL A 39 13.08 -46.73 38.98
C VAL A 39 13.27 -48.16 38.50
N ARG A 40 12.87 -49.10 39.36
CA ARG A 40 13.11 -50.55 39.28
C ARG A 40 12.33 -51.22 38.16
N VAL A 41 12.98 -52.24 37.61
CA VAL A 41 12.48 -53.25 36.67
C VAL A 41 11.54 -54.22 37.39
N ASN A 42 10.46 -54.64 36.72
CA ASN A 42 9.77 -55.88 37.04
C ASN A 42 9.81 -56.80 35.80
N GLN A 43 10.38 -57.99 35.98
CA GLN A 43 10.50 -59.04 34.97
C GLN A 43 9.25 -59.92 34.98
N GLN A 44 8.67 -60.19 33.81
CA GLN A 44 8.01 -61.46 33.54
C GLN A 44 8.30 -61.89 32.09
N GLN A 45 8.69 -63.15 31.96
CA GLN A 45 9.17 -63.81 30.76
C GLN A 45 8.05 -64.10 29.74
N ALA A 46 8.35 -63.95 28.45
CA ALA A 46 7.82 -64.81 27.41
C ALA A 46 8.84 -64.91 26.26
N SER A 47 9.44 -66.10 26.15
CA SER A 47 10.33 -66.53 25.08
C SER A 47 9.61 -66.58 23.74
N ARG A 48 10.15 -65.93 22.70
CA ARG A 48 9.95 -66.29 21.28
C ARG A 48 11.08 -65.67 20.44
N THR A 49 11.65 -66.52 19.60
CA THR A 49 12.75 -66.29 18.65
C THR A 49 12.51 -65.09 17.74
N TRP A 50 13.45 -64.13 17.73
CA TRP A 50 13.44 -62.96 16.83
C TRP A 50 14.32 -63.22 15.61
N ALA A 51 13.71 -63.34 14.43
CA ALA A 51 14.38 -63.16 13.15
C ALA A 51 14.30 -61.66 12.77
N PRO A 52 15.36 -61.04 12.21
CA PRO A 52 15.31 -59.64 11.83
C PRO A 52 14.34 -59.42 10.64
N PRO A 53 13.53 -58.34 10.63
CA PRO A 53 12.70 -58.02 9.48
C PRO A 53 13.55 -57.47 8.32
N ALA A 54 13.11 -57.80 7.10
CA ALA A 54 13.69 -57.41 5.83
C ALA A 54 13.79 -55.88 5.67
N SER A 55 14.82 -55.45 4.92
CA SER A 55 15.12 -54.06 4.57
C SER A 55 13.90 -53.29 4.04
N PRO A 56 13.74 -52.00 4.39
CA PRO A 56 12.64 -51.21 3.87
C PRO A 56 12.82 -50.92 2.37
N LEU A 57 11.72 -51.10 1.62
CA LEU A 57 11.61 -50.72 0.21
C LEU A 57 11.85 -49.20 0.05
N PRO A 58 12.54 -48.77 -1.02
CA PRO A 58 12.78 -47.35 -1.26
C PRO A 58 11.47 -46.61 -1.57
N LEU A 59 11.30 -45.44 -0.95
CA LEU A 59 10.22 -44.50 -1.22
C LEU A 59 10.23 -44.04 -2.69
N PRO A 60 9.06 -43.81 -3.31
CA PRO A 60 9.00 -43.29 -4.67
C PRO A 60 9.57 -41.86 -4.71
N THR A 61 10.43 -41.61 -5.68
CA THR A 61 10.98 -40.30 -5.99
C THR A 61 9.87 -39.33 -6.38
N PRO A 62 9.87 -38.09 -5.87
CA PRO A 62 8.94 -37.07 -6.33
C PRO A 62 9.32 -36.68 -7.77
N THR A 63 8.47 -37.01 -8.73
CA THR A 63 8.49 -36.41 -10.07
C THR A 63 8.05 -34.95 -9.95
N THR A 64 9.00 -34.07 -9.66
CA THR A 64 8.84 -32.63 -9.78
C THR A 64 8.97 -32.23 -11.25
N SER A 65 7.86 -32.10 -11.96
CA SER A 65 7.75 -31.17 -13.08
C SER A 65 7.11 -29.88 -12.57
N GLN A 66 7.85 -29.15 -11.73
CA GLN A 66 7.59 -27.72 -11.54
C GLN A 66 8.43 -26.95 -12.57
N PRO A 67 7.90 -25.87 -13.17
CA PRO A 67 8.67 -25.08 -14.11
C PRO A 67 9.84 -24.45 -13.36
N THR A 68 11.06 -24.89 -13.68
CA THR A 68 12.29 -24.29 -13.18
C THR A 68 12.41 -22.91 -13.83
N MET A 69 12.43 -21.87 -13.00
CA MET A 69 12.88 -20.54 -13.43
C MET A 69 14.28 -20.71 -14.08
N PRO A 70 14.51 -20.22 -15.31
CA PRO A 70 15.77 -20.46 -16.00
C PRO A 70 16.95 -19.88 -15.20
N THR A 71 18.00 -20.69 -15.03
CA THR A 71 19.18 -20.47 -14.18
C THR A 71 19.87 -19.11 -14.38
N GLU A 72 19.72 -18.49 -15.55
CA GLU A 72 20.25 -17.16 -15.86
C GLU A 72 19.51 -16.03 -15.16
N LEU A 73 18.18 -16.07 -15.05
CA LEU A 73 17.40 -15.05 -14.34
C LEU A 73 17.74 -14.99 -12.86
N CYS A 74 17.96 -16.16 -12.24
CA CYS A 74 18.33 -16.26 -10.84
C CYS A 74 19.74 -15.68 -10.60
N ARG A 75 20.69 -15.89 -11.53
CA ARG A 75 22.01 -15.25 -11.48
C ARG A 75 21.93 -13.74 -11.68
N ILE A 76 21.07 -13.27 -12.58
CA ILE A 76 20.87 -11.85 -12.87
C ILE A 76 20.25 -11.13 -11.67
N ALA A 77 19.18 -11.67 -11.09
CA ALA A 77 18.55 -11.11 -9.89
C ALA A 77 19.53 -11.06 -8.72
N ARG A 78 20.37 -12.10 -8.54
CA ARG A 78 21.40 -12.12 -7.50
C ARG A 78 22.50 -11.08 -7.75
N ARG A 79 23.01 -10.95 -8.98
CA ARG A 79 24.00 -9.92 -9.34
C ARG A 79 23.48 -8.51 -9.15
N LEU A 80 22.23 -8.26 -9.54
CA LEU A 80 21.60 -6.96 -9.33
C LEU A 80 21.40 -6.69 -7.83
N THR A 81 21.00 -7.69 -7.05
CA THR A 81 20.85 -7.54 -5.58
C THR A 81 22.18 -7.26 -4.89
N GLU A 82 23.24 -7.99 -5.25
CA GLU A 82 24.61 -7.75 -4.77
C GLU A 82 25.10 -6.36 -5.18
N TRP A 83 24.77 -5.92 -6.39
CA TRP A 83 25.10 -4.60 -6.91
C TRP A 83 24.33 -3.47 -6.21
N LEU A 84 23.01 -3.59 -6.00
CA LEU A 84 22.20 -2.59 -5.27
C LEU A 84 22.71 -2.40 -3.84
N ARG A 85 23.18 -3.48 -3.20
CA ARG A 85 23.84 -3.41 -1.88
C ARG A 85 25.16 -2.65 -1.96
N ALA A 86 25.95 -2.85 -3.01
CA ALA A 86 27.22 -2.15 -3.22
C ALA A 86 27.02 -0.65 -3.52
N ALA A 87 26.05 -0.29 -4.38
CA ALA A 87 25.71 1.10 -4.71
C ALA A 87 25.26 1.90 -3.47
N ARG A 88 24.57 1.24 -2.52
CA ARG A 88 24.20 1.86 -1.23
C ARG A 88 25.41 2.11 -0.32
N ALA A 89 26.46 1.29 -0.42
CA ALA A 89 27.67 1.45 0.39
C ALA A 89 28.53 2.63 -0.09
N SER A 90 28.51 2.95 -1.39
CA SER A 90 29.26 4.07 -1.96
C SER A 90 28.57 5.44 -1.82
N ALA A 91 27.25 5.50 -1.64
CA ALA A 91 26.49 6.75 -1.46
C ALA A 91 26.58 7.39 -0.04
N ARG A 92 27.48 6.91 0.82
CA ARG A 92 27.44 7.16 2.27
C ARG A 92 28.11 8.43 2.83
N PRO A 93 28.71 9.35 2.05
CA PRO A 93 28.97 10.69 2.60
C PRO A 93 28.49 11.81 1.66
N ALA A 94 27.19 11.86 1.35
CA ALA A 94 26.56 13.06 0.76
C ALA A 94 25.31 13.53 1.50
N LEU A 95 24.80 12.74 2.46
CA LEU A 95 23.52 13.00 3.14
C LEU A 95 23.61 13.98 4.33
N ALA A 96 24.79 14.38 4.77
CA ALA A 96 24.92 15.28 5.93
C ALA A 96 24.86 16.78 5.55
N ALA A 97 25.11 17.15 4.29
CA ALA A 97 25.20 18.56 3.88
C ALA A 97 23.90 19.12 3.28
N ALA A 98 23.02 18.28 2.73
CA ALA A 98 21.77 18.73 2.09
C ALA A 98 20.65 19.06 3.08
N ALA A 99 20.72 18.57 4.33
CA ALA A 99 19.67 18.76 5.33
C ALA A 99 19.63 20.18 5.94
N LEU A 100 20.72 20.97 5.81
CA LEU A 100 20.83 22.27 6.49
C LEU A 100 20.49 23.49 5.59
N ALA A 101 20.30 23.29 4.28
CA ALA A 101 19.99 24.37 3.34
C ALA A 101 18.49 24.61 3.09
N GLN A 102 17.60 23.77 3.64
CA GLN A 102 16.14 23.87 3.40
C GLN A 102 15.38 24.74 4.40
N ALA A 103 16.04 25.38 5.36
CA ALA A 103 15.33 26.15 6.39
C ALA A 103 14.84 27.54 5.94
N LEU A 104 15.02 27.95 4.67
CA LEU A 104 14.62 29.29 4.23
C LEU A 104 14.16 29.27 2.77
N LEU A 105 12.86 28.93 2.56
CA LEU A 105 11.96 29.39 1.49
C LEU A 105 10.67 28.53 1.51
N ILE A 106 9.88 28.60 2.59
CA ILE A 106 8.50 28.07 2.58
C ILE A 106 7.59 29.21 2.10
N GLY A 107 7.64 29.49 0.80
CA GLY A 107 6.51 30.07 0.11
C GLY A 107 5.52 28.95 -0.17
N GLY A 108 4.59 28.72 0.76
CA GLY A 108 3.58 27.67 0.62
C GLY A 108 2.69 27.95 -0.58
N ALA A 109 2.95 27.27 -1.70
CA ALA A 109 1.89 27.04 -2.67
C ALA A 109 0.81 26.23 -1.94
N ALA A 110 -0.39 26.81 -1.80
CA ALA A 110 -1.53 26.10 -1.23
C ALA A 110 -1.77 24.84 -2.07
N ALA A 111 -1.51 23.66 -1.48
CA ALA A 111 -1.79 22.40 -2.13
C ALA A 111 -3.31 22.19 -2.12
N GLN A 112 -3.98 22.72 -3.13
CA GLN A 112 -5.37 22.42 -3.40
C GLN A 112 -5.44 21.02 -4.01
N HIS A 113 -6.12 20.10 -3.35
CA HIS A 113 -6.30 18.73 -3.81
C HIS A 113 -7.69 18.59 -4.42
N ALA A 114 -7.78 18.02 -5.62
CA ALA A 114 -9.04 17.72 -6.28
C ALA A 114 -9.21 16.22 -6.44
N PHE A 115 -10.39 15.72 -6.11
CA PHE A 115 -10.78 14.32 -6.24
C PHE A 115 -12.07 14.24 -7.05
N THR A 116 -12.12 13.30 -7.99
CA THR A 116 -13.32 12.89 -8.70
C THR A 116 -13.40 11.38 -8.63
N PHE A 117 -14.49 10.83 -8.11
CA PHE A 117 -14.61 9.40 -7.84
C PHE A 117 -16.03 8.89 -8.11
N PRO A 118 -16.18 7.62 -8.53
CA PRO A 118 -17.49 7.02 -8.73
C PRO A 118 -18.18 6.74 -7.39
N ILE A 119 -19.50 6.84 -7.39
CA ILE A 119 -20.38 6.44 -6.29
C ILE A 119 -21.31 5.34 -6.82
N ASP A 120 -21.37 4.18 -6.17
CA ASP A 120 -22.16 3.05 -6.64
C ASP A 120 -22.63 2.11 -5.51
N GLY A 121 -23.56 1.21 -5.85
CA GLY A 121 -24.08 0.19 -4.94
C GLY A 121 -23.04 -0.85 -4.49
N PRO A 122 -22.20 -1.42 -5.40
CA PRO A 122 -21.16 -2.37 -5.03
C PRO A 122 -20.20 -1.88 -3.95
N GLN A 123 -19.79 -0.60 -3.97
CA GLN A 123 -18.96 -0.01 -2.92
C GLN A 123 -19.66 0.01 -1.55
N MET A 124 -20.99 0.16 -1.52
CA MET A 124 -21.83 0.07 -0.32
C MET A 124 -22.27 -1.36 0.00
N GLN A 125 -21.85 -2.34 -0.81
CA GLN A 125 -22.24 -3.75 -0.71
C GLN A 125 -23.76 -3.95 -0.85
N THR A 126 -24.43 -3.11 -1.63
CA THR A 126 -25.85 -3.24 -1.98
C THR A 126 -26.02 -3.73 -3.42
N PRO A 127 -27.13 -4.40 -3.76
CA PRO A 127 -27.44 -4.76 -5.14
C PRO A 127 -28.03 -3.59 -5.94
N SER A 128 -27.91 -2.34 -5.46
CA SER A 128 -28.49 -1.18 -6.15
C SER A 128 -27.83 -0.98 -7.52
N PRO A 129 -28.61 -0.76 -8.60
CA PRO A 129 -28.09 -0.37 -9.90
C PRO A 129 -27.71 1.12 -9.96
N GLY A 130 -27.94 1.87 -8.88
CA GLY A 130 -27.68 3.30 -8.82
C GLY A 130 -26.19 3.62 -9.02
N THR A 131 -25.95 4.75 -9.66
CA THR A 131 -24.60 5.26 -9.94
C THR A 131 -24.53 6.76 -9.67
N GLY A 132 -23.32 7.28 -9.51
CA GLY A 132 -23.08 8.68 -9.24
C GLY A 132 -21.62 9.04 -9.39
N VAL A 133 -21.34 10.33 -9.28
CA VAL A 133 -19.98 10.88 -9.28
C VAL A 133 -19.89 11.89 -8.16
N GLY A 134 -18.87 11.74 -7.32
CA GLY A 134 -18.47 12.71 -6.31
C GLY A 134 -17.28 13.53 -6.79
N ASN A 135 -17.28 14.82 -6.45
CA ASN A 135 -16.18 15.75 -6.63
C ASN A 135 -15.86 16.39 -5.28
N VAL A 136 -14.58 16.41 -4.91
CA VAL A 136 -14.10 17.03 -3.68
C VAL A 136 -12.93 17.92 -4.02
N THR A 137 -12.93 19.14 -3.51
CA THR A 137 -11.78 20.05 -3.52
C THR A 137 -11.41 20.38 -2.08
N LEU A 138 -10.17 20.10 -1.72
CA LEU A 138 -9.62 20.36 -0.40
C LEU A 138 -8.52 21.43 -0.51
N ASP A 139 -8.70 22.55 0.17
CA ASP A 139 -7.60 23.45 0.52
C ASP A 139 -7.02 23.00 1.86
N ALA A 140 -5.89 22.31 1.81
CA ALA A 140 -5.23 21.77 3.00
C ALA A 140 -4.61 22.87 3.89
N ALA A 141 -4.39 24.08 3.37
CA ALA A 141 -3.84 25.19 4.15
C ALA A 141 -4.91 25.87 5.00
N THR A 142 -6.11 26.05 4.44
CA THR A 142 -7.24 26.66 5.15
C THR A 142 -8.15 25.65 5.84
N GLY A 143 -8.07 24.36 5.47
CA GLY A 143 -9.02 23.35 5.93
C GLY A 143 -10.39 23.45 5.26
N THR A 144 -10.48 24.10 4.11
CA THR A 144 -11.75 24.24 3.38
C THR A 144 -11.99 23.03 2.49
N LEU A 145 -13.09 22.31 2.75
CA LEU A 145 -13.54 21.16 1.98
C LEU A 145 -14.80 21.53 1.20
N ILE A 146 -14.72 21.53 -0.13
CA ILE A 146 -15.84 21.77 -1.03
C ILE A 146 -16.19 20.44 -1.69
N THR A 147 -17.43 19.99 -1.53
CA THR A 147 -17.89 18.71 -2.07
C THR A 147 -19.13 18.93 -2.93
N SER A 148 -19.22 18.23 -4.06
CA SER A 148 -20.39 18.22 -4.93
C SER A 148 -20.51 16.91 -5.67
N GLY A 149 -21.67 16.63 -6.27
CA GLY A 149 -21.83 15.45 -7.10
C GLY A 149 -23.25 15.17 -7.53
N THR A 150 -23.41 14.03 -8.18
CA THR A 150 -24.69 13.55 -8.72
C THR A 150 -24.89 12.08 -8.38
N PHE A 151 -26.15 11.67 -8.36
CA PHE A 151 -26.56 10.26 -8.30
C PHE A 151 -27.78 10.05 -9.19
N THR A 152 -27.96 8.83 -9.69
CA THR A 152 -29.06 8.46 -10.58
C THR A 152 -29.35 6.97 -10.49
N GLY A 153 -30.58 6.58 -10.84
CA GLY A 153 -30.99 5.19 -10.96
C GLY A 153 -31.06 4.41 -9.63
N MET A 154 -31.19 5.11 -8.50
CA MET A 154 -31.38 4.46 -7.19
C MET A 154 -32.73 3.74 -7.11
N ILE A 155 -32.79 2.70 -6.29
CA ILE A 155 -34.01 1.97 -5.94
C ILE A 155 -34.85 2.84 -4.98
N GLY A 156 -34.22 3.37 -3.93
CA GLY A 156 -34.90 4.15 -2.92
C GLY A 156 -34.90 5.65 -3.22
N VAL A 157 -35.85 6.37 -2.62
CA VAL A 157 -35.84 7.83 -2.58
C VAL A 157 -34.72 8.28 -1.64
N VAL A 158 -33.89 9.23 -2.08
CA VAL A 158 -32.83 9.84 -1.27
C VAL A 158 -33.37 10.38 0.06
N GLY A 159 -32.72 10.00 1.15
CA GLY A 159 -33.06 10.41 2.51
C GLY A 159 -31.93 11.15 3.23
N GLY A 160 -30.75 11.22 2.63
CA GLY A 160 -29.58 11.91 3.18
C GLY A 160 -28.32 11.64 2.36
N VAL A 161 -27.38 12.59 2.38
CA VAL A 161 -26.04 12.40 1.82
C VAL A 161 -25.02 12.86 2.87
N HIS A 162 -24.05 12.01 3.15
CA HIS A 162 -23.07 12.26 4.21
C HIS A 162 -21.65 11.91 3.74
N ILE A 163 -20.67 12.63 4.27
CA ILE A 163 -19.29 12.16 4.31
C ILE A 163 -19.10 11.41 5.63
N HIS A 164 -18.55 10.20 5.54
CA HIS A 164 -18.19 9.35 6.67
C HIS A 164 -16.68 9.17 6.75
N GLY A 165 -16.18 8.85 7.94
CA GLY A 165 -14.78 8.50 8.16
C GLY A 165 -14.34 8.65 9.62
N PRO A 166 -13.10 8.24 9.93
CA PRO A 166 -12.17 7.49 9.07
C PRO A 166 -12.53 6.00 9.01
N ALA A 167 -12.49 5.39 7.81
CA ALA A 167 -12.58 3.95 7.60
C ALA A 167 -11.94 3.54 6.27
N LEU A 168 -11.45 2.30 6.22
CA LEU A 168 -10.95 1.70 4.99
C LEU A 168 -12.10 1.50 3.97
N PRO A 169 -11.78 1.31 2.68
CA PRO A 169 -12.75 0.87 1.68
C PRO A 169 -13.53 -0.35 2.17
N PHE A 170 -14.83 -0.36 1.90
CA PHE A 170 -15.80 -1.39 2.34
C PHE A 170 -16.03 -1.52 3.86
N GLU A 171 -15.40 -0.68 4.70
CA GLU A 171 -15.74 -0.56 6.12
C GLU A 171 -16.68 0.62 6.40
N HIS A 172 -17.36 0.61 7.55
CA HIS A 172 -18.29 1.67 7.95
C HIS A 172 -17.74 2.48 9.13
N ALA A 173 -17.90 3.79 9.07
CA ALA A 173 -17.56 4.76 10.12
C ALA A 173 -18.74 5.70 10.40
N PRO A 174 -18.72 6.45 11.53
CA PRO A 174 -19.70 7.50 11.80
C PRO A 174 -19.73 8.61 10.75
N VAL A 175 -20.82 9.37 10.73
CA VAL A 175 -20.97 10.59 9.91
C VAL A 175 -19.99 11.64 10.41
N LYS A 176 -19.25 12.24 9.48
CA LYS A 176 -18.37 13.40 9.72
C LYS A 176 -19.03 14.70 9.28
N PHE A 177 -19.61 14.70 8.08
CA PHE A 177 -20.20 15.91 7.50
C PHE A 177 -21.53 15.59 6.81
N VAL A 178 -22.48 16.49 6.99
CA VAL A 178 -23.80 16.42 6.34
C VAL A 178 -23.80 17.29 5.09
N MET A 179 -24.39 16.79 4.02
CA MET A 179 -24.47 17.45 2.71
C MET A 179 -25.90 17.88 2.41
N ASP A 180 -26.03 18.98 1.67
CA ASP A 180 -27.28 19.33 1.03
C ASP A 180 -27.49 18.42 -0.19
N TYR A 181 -28.75 18.06 -0.46
CA TYR A 181 -29.11 17.24 -1.60
C TYR A 181 -30.46 17.64 -2.19
N THR A 182 -30.66 17.32 -3.46
CA THR A 182 -31.93 17.49 -4.17
C THR A 182 -32.29 16.22 -4.91
N GLY A 183 -33.57 16.06 -5.27
CA GLY A 183 -34.03 14.95 -6.11
C GLY A 183 -34.71 13.82 -5.34
N THR A 184 -34.88 12.67 -6.02
CA THR A 184 -35.58 11.49 -5.50
C THR A 184 -34.70 10.25 -5.67
N THR A 185 -34.91 9.45 -6.71
CA THR A 185 -34.03 8.33 -7.09
C THR A 185 -32.83 8.80 -7.93
N SER A 186 -32.86 10.07 -8.35
CA SER A 186 -31.78 10.76 -9.05
C SER A 186 -31.72 12.20 -8.58
N GLY A 187 -30.55 12.81 -8.57
CA GLY A 187 -30.35 14.12 -7.98
C GLY A 187 -28.90 14.57 -7.89
N THR A 188 -28.70 15.66 -7.14
CA THR A 188 -27.38 16.24 -6.86
C THR A 188 -27.18 16.42 -5.37
N PHE A 189 -25.92 16.56 -4.98
CA PHE A 189 -25.54 16.94 -3.62
C PHE A 189 -24.40 17.96 -3.64
N SER A 190 -24.29 18.75 -2.58
CA SER A 190 -23.24 19.74 -2.39
C SER A 190 -23.04 20.10 -0.93
N GLY A 191 -21.86 20.64 -0.59
CA GLY A 191 -21.53 21.04 0.76
C GLY A 191 -20.19 21.76 0.82
N ILE A 192 -20.06 22.66 1.79
CA ILE A 192 -18.81 23.34 2.12
C ILE A 192 -18.60 23.19 3.62
N HIS A 193 -17.48 22.61 4.02
CA HIS A 193 -17.14 22.35 5.41
C HIS A 193 -15.77 22.90 5.74
N GLN A 194 -15.61 23.37 6.97
CA GLN A 194 -14.31 23.61 7.58
C GLN A 194 -13.91 22.36 8.35
N ILE A 195 -12.73 21.83 8.06
CA ILE A 195 -12.27 20.55 8.61
C ILE A 195 -10.98 20.71 9.40
N THR A 196 -10.76 19.83 10.38
CA THR A 196 -9.57 19.91 11.23
C THR A 196 -8.32 19.40 10.49
N PRO A 197 -7.10 19.75 10.95
CA PRO A 197 -5.87 19.17 10.40
C PRO A 197 -5.83 17.63 10.44
N GLU A 198 -6.48 17.01 11.43
CA GLU A 198 -6.62 15.55 11.50
C GLU A 198 -7.54 15.02 10.39
N ASP A 199 -8.67 15.69 10.13
CA ASP A 199 -9.58 15.32 9.04
C ASP A 199 -8.90 15.49 7.67
N VAL A 200 -8.08 16.54 7.49
CA VAL A 200 -7.24 16.73 6.29
C VAL A 200 -6.37 15.50 6.06
N GLN A 201 -5.63 15.04 7.09
CA GLN A 201 -4.75 13.89 6.95
C GLN A 201 -5.51 12.60 6.67
N ASN A 202 -6.65 12.38 7.33
CA ASN A 202 -7.48 11.20 7.09
C ASN A 202 -8.08 11.19 5.68
N LEU A 203 -8.52 12.35 5.17
CA LEU A 203 -9.04 12.47 3.80
C LEU A 203 -7.94 12.24 2.78
N LEU A 204 -6.76 12.84 2.95
CA LEU A 204 -5.60 12.62 2.08
C LEU A 204 -5.10 11.17 2.14
N SER A 205 -5.32 10.48 3.26
CA SER A 205 -5.04 9.04 3.42
C SER A 205 -6.14 8.15 2.82
N GLY A 206 -7.15 8.73 2.16
CA GLY A 206 -8.22 7.98 1.51
C GLY A 206 -9.18 7.30 2.47
N LEU A 207 -9.29 7.75 3.72
CA LEU A 207 -10.13 7.12 4.75
C LEU A 207 -11.55 7.68 4.81
N TYR A 208 -11.87 8.66 3.96
CA TYR A 208 -13.18 9.32 3.94
C TYR A 208 -13.95 8.91 2.69
N TYR A 209 -15.27 8.83 2.82
CA TYR A 209 -16.14 8.39 1.74
C TYR A 209 -17.50 9.05 1.80
N ILE A 210 -18.16 9.19 0.66
CA ILE A 210 -19.53 9.68 0.56
C ILE A 210 -20.47 8.48 0.59
N VAL A 211 -21.58 8.62 1.33
CA VAL A 211 -22.73 7.70 1.30
C VAL A 211 -23.97 8.48 0.88
N VAL A 212 -24.72 7.92 -0.07
CA VAL A 212 -26.08 8.35 -0.41
C VAL A 212 -27.05 7.38 0.27
N HIS A 213 -27.77 7.86 1.27
CA HIS A 213 -28.77 7.11 2.00
C HIS A 213 -30.13 7.22 1.32
N THR A 214 -30.91 6.13 1.36
CA THR A 214 -32.30 6.13 0.90
C THR A 214 -33.21 5.53 1.96
N PHE A 215 -34.52 5.76 1.83
CA PHE A 215 -35.51 5.14 2.72
C PHE A 215 -35.64 3.62 2.51
N THR A 216 -35.09 3.08 1.41
CA THR A 216 -34.99 1.64 1.16
C THR A 216 -33.75 1.06 1.82
N TYR A 217 -32.62 1.78 1.75
CA TYR A 217 -31.35 1.39 2.35
C TYR A 217 -30.90 2.43 3.38
N TYR A 218 -31.47 2.35 4.59
CA TYR A 218 -31.18 3.31 5.67
C TYR A 218 -29.70 3.38 6.05
N GLY A 219 -28.97 2.25 5.98
CA GLY A 219 -27.53 2.21 6.21
C GLY A 219 -26.69 2.89 5.13
N GLY A 220 -27.29 3.21 3.97
CA GLY A 220 -26.63 3.71 2.76
C GLY A 220 -27.00 2.84 1.56
N GLU A 221 -27.36 3.46 0.44
CA GLU A 221 -27.62 2.76 -0.82
C GLU A 221 -26.37 2.74 -1.71
N LEU A 222 -25.74 3.90 -1.88
CA LEU A 222 -24.53 4.07 -2.70
C LEU A 222 -23.36 4.60 -1.86
N ARG A 223 -22.14 4.22 -2.23
CA ARG A 223 -20.89 4.71 -1.60
C ARG A 223 -19.86 5.09 -2.66
N GLY A 224 -19.07 6.11 -2.37
CA GLY A 224 -17.86 6.44 -3.13
C GLY A 224 -16.70 6.81 -2.21
N GLN A 225 -15.58 6.10 -2.29
CA GLN A 225 -14.38 6.44 -1.52
C GLN A 225 -13.75 7.73 -2.08
N ILE A 226 -13.42 8.70 -1.22
CA ILE A 226 -12.73 9.94 -1.60
C ILE A 226 -11.24 9.63 -1.79
N VAL A 227 -10.91 9.12 -2.97
CA VAL A 227 -9.54 8.84 -3.42
C VAL A 227 -9.36 9.36 -4.84
N THR A 228 -8.11 9.57 -5.25
CA THR A 228 -7.81 9.88 -6.64
C THR A 228 -8.15 8.66 -7.52
N PRO A 229 -8.60 8.81 -8.77
CA PRO A 229 -8.75 7.66 -9.66
C PRO A 229 -7.44 6.87 -9.80
N ALA A 230 -7.56 5.55 -9.97
CA ALA A 230 -6.42 4.70 -10.27
C ALA A 230 -5.66 5.25 -11.48
N ALA A 231 -4.35 5.47 -11.35
CA ALA A 231 -3.56 6.08 -12.40
C ALA A 231 -2.14 5.52 -12.43
N ALA A 232 -1.60 5.36 -13.65
CA ALA A 232 -0.19 5.07 -13.87
C ALA A 232 0.48 6.33 -14.42
N THR A 233 1.41 6.90 -13.67
CA THR A 233 2.07 8.17 -14.01
C THR A 233 3.58 7.95 -14.16
N PRO A 234 4.15 8.19 -15.35
CA PRO A 234 5.60 8.16 -15.52
C PRO A 234 6.28 9.23 -14.66
N TYR A 235 7.44 8.92 -14.09
CA TYR A 235 8.24 9.86 -13.32
C TYR A 235 9.75 9.64 -13.52
N GLY A 236 10.53 10.66 -13.18
CA GLY A 236 11.99 10.68 -13.28
C GLY A 236 12.50 12.08 -13.66
N SER A 237 13.81 12.31 -13.52
CA SER A 237 14.43 13.61 -13.87
C SER A 237 14.58 13.85 -15.37
N GLY A 238 14.38 12.79 -16.17
CA GLY A 238 14.66 12.78 -17.61
C GLY A 238 16.01 12.17 -17.98
N ILE A 239 16.85 11.79 -17.01
CA ILE A 239 18.09 11.04 -17.26
C ILE A 239 17.78 9.70 -17.92
N ASN A 240 16.84 8.95 -17.34
CA ASN A 240 16.33 7.76 -18.02
C ASN A 240 15.28 8.18 -19.07
N PRO A 241 15.32 7.60 -20.29
CA PRO A 241 14.41 7.96 -21.36
C PRO A 241 12.95 7.76 -20.96
N ALA A 242 12.08 8.72 -21.28
CA ALA A 242 10.64 8.50 -21.23
C ALA A 242 10.24 7.34 -22.16
N ASN A 243 9.13 6.69 -21.85
CA ASN A 243 8.60 5.51 -22.56
C ASN A 243 9.47 4.25 -22.49
N SER A 244 10.47 4.20 -21.60
CA SER A 244 11.25 2.98 -21.35
C SER A 244 10.57 2.04 -20.34
N LEU A 245 9.65 2.56 -19.51
CA LEU A 245 8.66 1.78 -18.76
C LEU A 245 7.29 2.43 -18.92
N VAL A 246 6.32 1.68 -19.47
CA VAL A 246 4.97 2.16 -19.80
C VAL A 246 3.89 1.18 -19.35
N THR A 247 2.64 1.64 -19.36
CA THR A 247 1.46 0.75 -19.29
C THR A 247 1.01 0.43 -20.70
N LEU A 248 0.97 -0.87 -21.04
CA LEU A 248 0.46 -1.36 -22.33
C LEU A 248 -1.05 -1.65 -22.27
N ALA A 249 -1.54 -2.13 -21.13
CA ALA A 249 -2.96 -2.43 -20.92
C ALA A 249 -3.33 -2.45 -19.43
N GLY A 250 -4.62 -2.22 -19.14
CA GLY A 250 -5.17 -2.27 -17.77
C GLY A 250 -5.01 -0.96 -17.00
N THR A 251 -5.58 -0.93 -15.79
CA THR A 251 -5.48 0.18 -14.83
C THR A 251 -5.06 -0.38 -13.47
N PRO A 252 -4.35 0.38 -12.62
CA PRO A 252 -3.84 -0.13 -11.35
C PRO A 252 -4.95 -0.23 -10.29
N LYS A 253 -5.82 -1.23 -10.43
CA LYS A 253 -6.93 -1.51 -9.52
C LYS A 253 -6.69 -2.79 -8.73
N ILE A 254 -7.17 -2.86 -7.50
CA ILE A 254 -7.14 -4.12 -6.76
C ILE A 254 -7.90 -5.22 -7.49
N SER A 255 -7.49 -6.48 -7.31
CA SER A 255 -8.10 -7.63 -8.00
C SER A 255 -8.13 -7.51 -9.54
N SER A 256 -7.15 -6.83 -10.12
CA SER A 256 -7.03 -6.67 -11.57
C SER A 256 -5.65 -7.11 -12.07
N THR A 257 -5.55 -7.25 -13.38
CA THR A 257 -4.28 -7.48 -14.07
C THR A 257 -3.99 -6.29 -14.96
N MET A 258 -2.75 -5.83 -14.95
CA MET A 258 -2.25 -4.85 -15.90
C MET A 258 -1.00 -5.37 -16.61
N THR A 259 -0.77 -4.88 -17.83
CA THR A 259 0.40 -5.22 -18.63
C THR A 259 1.28 -3.99 -18.72
N LEU A 260 2.51 -4.12 -18.24
CA LEU A 260 3.58 -3.13 -18.37
C LEU A 260 4.39 -3.41 -19.63
N GLY A 261 5.06 -2.40 -20.15
CA GLY A 261 5.99 -2.51 -21.28
C GLY A 261 7.36 -1.99 -20.88
N VAL A 262 8.40 -2.80 -21.02
CA VAL A 262 9.80 -2.36 -20.86
C VAL A 262 10.47 -2.28 -22.21
N ASP A 263 11.03 -1.13 -22.54
CA ASP A 263 11.71 -0.88 -23.80
C ASP A 263 13.00 -0.07 -23.57
N ASN A 264 13.92 -0.12 -24.54
CA ASN A 264 14.93 0.90 -24.70
C ASN A 264 14.60 1.71 -25.97
N PRO A 265 13.82 2.81 -25.83
CA PRO A 265 13.34 3.57 -26.97
C PRO A 265 14.47 4.31 -27.72
N THR A 266 15.67 4.39 -27.14
CA THR A 266 16.82 5.06 -27.76
C THR A 266 17.53 4.19 -28.78
N GLY A 267 17.31 2.87 -28.75
CA GLY A 267 18.05 1.92 -29.59
C GLY A 267 19.54 1.81 -29.25
N SER A 268 19.96 2.28 -28.07
CA SER A 268 21.37 2.27 -27.66
C SER A 268 21.92 0.89 -27.30
N GLN A 269 21.06 -0.14 -27.23
CA GLN A 269 21.44 -1.54 -27.01
C GLN A 269 20.97 -2.42 -28.17
N SER A 270 21.73 -3.48 -28.46
CA SER A 270 21.35 -4.47 -29.47
C SER A 270 20.49 -5.60 -28.89
N ALA A 271 19.40 -5.92 -29.58
CA ALA A 271 18.55 -7.08 -29.30
C ALA A 271 19.29 -8.42 -29.54
N PRO A 272 18.84 -9.54 -28.96
CA PRO A 272 17.69 -9.67 -28.07
C PRO A 272 17.98 -9.20 -26.64
N GLY A 273 16.92 -8.84 -25.91
CA GLY A 273 17.01 -8.46 -24.50
C GLY A 273 15.95 -9.11 -23.62
N GLN A 274 16.14 -8.93 -22.31
CA GLN A 274 15.20 -9.33 -21.27
C GLN A 274 15.14 -8.24 -20.20
N CYS A 275 14.06 -8.22 -19.42
CA CYS A 275 13.86 -7.19 -18.42
C CYS A 275 13.47 -7.75 -17.06
N LEU A 276 13.68 -6.93 -16.04
CA LEU A 276 13.11 -7.06 -14.72
C LEU A 276 12.39 -5.76 -14.37
N VAL A 277 11.21 -5.84 -13.77
CA VAL A 277 10.50 -4.70 -13.18
C VAL A 277 10.45 -4.88 -11.67
N PHE A 278 10.92 -3.86 -10.95
CA PHE A 278 10.95 -3.82 -9.49
C PHE A 278 9.80 -2.97 -8.97
N LEU A 279 9.20 -3.40 -7.86
CA LEU A 279 8.22 -2.64 -7.08
C LEU A 279 8.83 -2.14 -5.77
N ALA A 280 8.50 -0.91 -5.41
CA ALA A 280 8.79 -0.30 -4.12
C ALA A 280 7.56 0.47 -3.60
N THR A 281 7.42 0.57 -2.29
CA THR A 281 6.37 1.39 -1.65
C THR A 281 6.75 2.86 -1.53
N GLN A 282 7.98 3.22 -1.90
CA GLN A 282 8.51 4.58 -1.87
C GLN A 282 9.46 4.81 -3.05
N PRO A 283 9.53 6.04 -3.57
CA PRO A 283 10.57 6.41 -4.52
C PRO A 283 11.92 6.48 -3.80
N ASP A 284 12.99 6.65 -4.57
CA ASP A 284 14.30 6.97 -4.01
C ASP A 284 14.22 8.27 -3.18
N PRO A 285 14.76 8.30 -1.95
CA PRO A 285 14.70 9.49 -1.11
C PRO A 285 15.34 10.75 -1.72
N LEU A 286 16.38 10.63 -2.56
CA LEU A 286 16.94 11.79 -3.25
C LEU A 286 15.97 12.31 -4.31
N PHE A 287 15.32 11.41 -5.05
CA PHE A 287 14.28 11.81 -6.00
C PHE A 287 13.16 12.57 -5.31
N ALA A 288 12.65 12.06 -4.18
CA ALA A 288 11.62 12.74 -3.40
C ALA A 288 12.06 14.14 -2.91
N ALA A 289 13.34 14.30 -2.57
CA ALA A 289 13.86 15.55 -2.02
C ALA A 289 14.30 16.58 -3.08
N THR A 290 14.68 16.13 -4.28
CA THR A 290 15.39 16.98 -5.27
C THR A 290 14.82 16.90 -6.69
N GLY A 291 13.90 15.97 -6.95
CA GLY A 291 13.43 15.65 -8.29
C GLY A 291 14.42 14.82 -9.13
N THR A 292 15.57 14.42 -8.56
CA THR A 292 16.56 13.55 -9.21
C THR A 292 16.96 12.42 -8.27
N GLY A 293 16.91 11.17 -8.76
CA GLY A 293 17.31 9.97 -8.02
C GLY A 293 18.83 9.76 -8.00
N ILE A 294 19.24 8.58 -7.52
CA ILE A 294 20.67 8.22 -7.47
C ILE A 294 21.19 8.01 -8.89
N GLN A 295 22.20 8.78 -9.28
CA GLN A 295 22.88 8.63 -10.56
C GLN A 295 23.87 7.46 -10.53
N LEU A 296 23.80 6.60 -11.54
CA LEU A 296 24.51 5.33 -11.63
C LEU A 296 25.29 5.23 -12.94
N PRO A 297 26.60 5.45 -12.90
CA PRO A 297 27.46 5.25 -14.06
C PRO A 297 27.41 3.81 -14.57
N GLY A 298 27.31 3.65 -15.89
CA GLY A 298 27.19 2.38 -16.59
C GLY A 298 25.75 1.89 -16.82
N PHE A 299 24.74 2.57 -16.26
CA PHE A 299 23.34 2.13 -16.30
C PHE A 299 22.43 2.98 -17.21
N GLY A 300 23.00 3.87 -18.01
CA GLY A 300 22.23 4.78 -18.85
C GLY A 300 21.73 4.11 -20.13
N MET A 301 20.44 4.29 -20.45
CA MET A 301 19.93 3.99 -21.78
C MET A 301 20.34 5.06 -22.80
N SER A 302 20.22 6.35 -22.46
CA SER A 302 20.51 7.49 -23.35
C SER A 302 21.95 8.00 -23.27
N GLY A 303 22.79 7.43 -22.39
CA GLY A 303 24.11 7.96 -22.11
C GLY A 303 24.89 7.10 -21.12
N PRO A 304 25.99 7.62 -20.55
CA PRO A 304 26.86 6.83 -19.68
C PRO A 304 26.25 6.56 -18.30
N THR A 305 25.19 7.27 -17.91
CA THR A 305 24.64 7.25 -16.55
C THR A 305 23.14 6.99 -16.58
N GLY A 306 22.67 6.10 -15.72
CA GLY A 306 21.24 5.89 -15.46
C GLY A 306 20.85 6.48 -14.11
N GLU A 307 19.56 6.54 -13.84
CA GLU A 307 19.00 7.10 -12.61
C GLU A 307 18.20 6.01 -11.86
N LEU A 308 18.50 5.75 -10.59
CA LEU A 308 17.69 4.90 -9.73
C LEU A 308 16.63 5.75 -9.03
N LEU A 309 15.38 5.39 -9.26
CA LEU A 309 14.19 6.17 -8.94
C LEU A 309 13.32 5.54 -7.84
N ILE A 310 13.58 4.28 -7.49
CA ILE A 310 12.86 3.54 -6.45
C ILE A 310 13.71 3.37 -5.19
N SER A 311 13.07 3.30 -4.03
CA SER A 311 13.76 2.95 -2.79
C SER A 311 14.26 1.51 -2.83
N VAL A 312 15.53 1.32 -2.45
CA VAL A 312 16.17 0.00 -2.30
C VAL A 312 16.12 -0.51 -0.87
N ALA A 313 15.38 0.16 0.03
CA ALA A 313 15.32 -0.15 1.44
C ALA A 313 13.91 -0.05 2.03
N PRO A 314 13.44 -1.07 2.78
CA PRO A 314 14.02 -2.40 2.92
C PRO A 314 13.71 -3.29 1.69
N PHE A 315 14.57 -3.24 0.66
CA PHE A 315 14.57 -4.00 -0.60
C PHE A 315 13.28 -3.97 -1.43
N PRO A 316 13.35 -3.90 -2.77
CA PRO A 316 12.15 -3.96 -3.58
C PRO A 316 11.50 -5.35 -3.42
N PHE A 317 10.27 -5.35 -2.93
CA PHE A 317 9.43 -6.54 -2.78
C PHE A 317 8.83 -6.83 -4.15
N MET A 318 9.29 -7.91 -4.79
CA MET A 318 8.85 -8.43 -6.09
C MET A 318 9.61 -7.86 -7.30
N ALA A 319 10.21 -8.78 -8.04
CA ALA A 319 10.74 -8.55 -9.38
C ALA A 319 9.93 -9.41 -10.37
N ILE A 320 9.41 -8.79 -11.42
CA ILE A 320 8.67 -9.47 -12.48
C ILE A 320 9.55 -9.49 -13.73
N SER A 321 9.80 -10.67 -14.29
CA SER A 321 10.65 -10.83 -15.46
C SER A 321 9.86 -10.85 -16.76
N GLY A 322 10.42 -10.24 -17.80
CA GLY A 322 9.97 -10.39 -19.18
C GLY A 322 11.15 -10.73 -20.09
N HIS A 323 10.88 -11.35 -21.24
CA HIS A 323 11.89 -11.76 -22.21
C HIS A 323 11.49 -11.37 -23.63
N GLY A 324 12.46 -11.42 -24.55
CA GLY A 324 12.17 -11.30 -25.98
C GLY A 324 12.07 -9.86 -26.47
N TRP A 325 12.86 -8.95 -25.89
CA TRP A 325 13.00 -7.61 -26.48
C TRP A 325 13.63 -7.73 -27.86
N THR A 326 12.96 -7.21 -28.88
CA THR A 326 13.38 -7.31 -30.29
C THR A 326 14.03 -6.03 -30.82
N GLY A 327 14.10 -4.98 -30.01
CA GLY A 327 14.69 -3.70 -30.36
C GLY A 327 13.81 -2.52 -29.97
N ALA A 328 14.30 -1.31 -30.20
CA ALA A 328 13.61 -0.08 -29.85
C ALA A 328 12.21 -0.01 -30.48
N GLY A 329 11.24 0.48 -29.70
CA GLY A 329 9.84 0.57 -30.12
C GLY A 329 9.08 -0.76 -30.01
N SER A 330 9.71 -1.82 -29.50
CA SER A 330 9.07 -3.13 -29.26
C SER A 330 9.13 -3.50 -27.77
N PRO A 331 8.28 -2.89 -26.91
CA PRO A 331 8.33 -3.12 -25.47
C PRO A 331 8.08 -4.60 -25.11
N ILE A 332 8.86 -5.13 -24.17
CA ILE A 332 8.59 -6.43 -23.56
C ILE A 332 7.34 -6.32 -22.69
N PRO A 333 6.27 -7.09 -22.95
CA PRO A 333 5.12 -7.13 -22.07
C PRO A 333 5.46 -7.85 -20.75
N VAL A 334 5.12 -7.23 -19.64
CA VAL A 334 5.30 -7.76 -18.28
C VAL A 334 3.95 -7.69 -17.55
N THR A 335 3.41 -8.85 -17.19
CA THR A 335 2.11 -8.94 -16.49
C THR A 335 2.26 -8.68 -15.00
N LEU A 336 1.54 -7.70 -14.47
CA LEU A 336 1.40 -7.42 -13.04
C LEU A 336 0.00 -7.80 -12.57
N ASN A 337 -0.07 -8.80 -11.70
CA ASN A 337 -1.30 -9.18 -11.02
C ASN A 337 -1.41 -8.39 -9.71
N ILE A 338 -2.45 -7.57 -9.60
CA ILE A 338 -2.69 -6.75 -8.42
C ILE A 338 -3.60 -7.55 -7.48
N PRO A 339 -3.13 -7.90 -6.27
CA PRO A 339 -3.91 -8.71 -5.36
C PRO A 339 -5.12 -7.93 -4.83
N ASN A 340 -6.13 -8.65 -4.34
CA ASN A 340 -7.27 -8.06 -3.65
C ASN A 340 -6.89 -7.69 -2.21
N ILE A 341 -6.08 -6.65 -2.06
CA ILE A 341 -5.64 -6.12 -0.76
C ILE A 341 -6.16 -4.69 -0.65
N LEU A 342 -7.16 -4.49 0.20
CA LEU A 342 -7.82 -3.19 0.38
C LEU A 342 -6.87 -2.09 0.86
N GLU A 343 -5.84 -2.45 1.64
CA GLU A 343 -4.80 -1.52 2.10
C GLU A 343 -3.96 -0.91 0.97
N LEU A 344 -4.01 -1.49 -0.25
CA LEU A 344 -3.35 -0.88 -1.40
C LEU A 344 -4.13 0.31 -1.95
N VAL A 345 -5.44 0.39 -1.76
CA VAL A 345 -6.28 1.45 -2.34
C VAL A 345 -5.85 2.82 -1.79
N GLY A 346 -5.65 3.78 -2.68
CA GLY A 346 -5.18 5.11 -2.32
C GLY A 346 -3.66 5.22 -2.09
N VAL A 347 -2.94 4.09 -2.11
CA VAL A 347 -1.48 4.06 -2.00
C VAL A 347 -0.85 4.16 -3.40
N THR A 348 0.32 4.78 -3.48
CA THR A 348 1.14 4.75 -4.71
C THR A 348 2.24 3.69 -4.60
N LEU A 349 2.28 2.77 -5.55
CA LEU A 349 3.40 1.85 -5.75
C LEU A 349 4.36 2.43 -6.79
N TYR A 350 5.65 2.38 -6.51
CA TYR A 350 6.70 2.94 -7.37
C TYR A 350 7.42 1.82 -8.09
N LEU A 351 7.38 1.85 -9.41
CA LEU A 351 8.01 0.85 -10.26
C LEU A 351 9.21 1.43 -11.00
N GLN A 352 10.19 0.57 -11.25
CA GLN A 352 11.26 0.85 -12.20
C GLN A 352 11.74 -0.46 -12.85
N GLY A 353 11.99 -0.39 -14.15
CA GLY A 353 12.52 -1.47 -14.95
C GLY A 353 14.04 -1.43 -15.09
N VAL A 354 14.62 -2.60 -15.35
CA VAL A 354 15.98 -2.78 -15.82
C VAL A 354 15.91 -3.61 -17.11
N LEU A 355 16.52 -3.12 -18.18
CA LEU A 355 16.73 -3.89 -19.41
C LEU A 355 18.15 -4.46 -19.42
N TYR A 356 18.26 -5.76 -19.73
CA TYR A 356 19.51 -6.42 -20.03
C TYR A 356 19.51 -6.86 -21.49
N ALA A 357 20.38 -6.24 -22.27
CA ALA A 357 20.67 -6.52 -23.67
C ALA A 357 22.16 -6.26 -23.87
N ASP A 358 22.78 -6.74 -24.96
CA ASP A 358 24.18 -6.46 -25.31
C ASP A 358 25.24 -6.52 -24.18
N ALA A 359 25.02 -7.41 -23.19
CA ALA A 359 25.83 -7.55 -21.97
C ALA A 359 25.86 -6.33 -21.02
N ARG A 360 24.89 -5.41 -21.13
CA ARG A 360 24.75 -4.24 -20.25
C ARG A 360 23.37 -4.15 -19.62
N PHE A 361 23.34 -3.63 -18.40
CA PHE A 361 22.10 -3.26 -17.71
C PHE A 361 21.83 -1.79 -17.91
N THR A 362 20.58 -1.44 -18.22
CA THR A 362 20.15 -0.04 -18.33
C THR A 362 18.84 0.18 -17.57
N LEU A 363 18.66 1.37 -17.02
CA LEU A 363 17.52 1.73 -16.19
C LEU A 363 16.44 2.46 -17.00
N THR A 364 15.18 2.09 -16.75
CA THR A 364 14.02 2.77 -17.34
C THR A 364 13.64 4.01 -16.53
N ASN A 365 12.76 4.85 -17.07
CA ASN A 365 11.98 5.78 -16.27
C ASN A 365 11.21 5.04 -15.16
N GLY A 366 10.76 5.80 -14.15
CA GLY A 366 9.88 5.30 -13.12
C GLY A 366 8.43 5.31 -13.58
N LEU A 367 7.60 4.44 -12.99
CA LEU A 367 6.15 4.46 -13.15
C LEU A 367 5.49 4.40 -11.77
N GLY A 368 4.76 5.44 -11.39
CA GLY A 368 3.97 5.49 -10.15
C GLY A 368 2.58 4.97 -10.41
N LEU A 369 2.16 3.94 -9.68
CA LEU A 369 0.83 3.35 -9.76
C LEU A 369 0.02 3.80 -8.54
N TYR A 370 -0.82 4.82 -8.72
CA TYR A 370 -1.83 5.17 -7.73
C TYR A 370 -2.94 4.13 -7.80
N MET A 371 -3.08 3.35 -6.74
CA MET A 371 -3.94 2.18 -6.70
C MET A 371 -5.40 2.57 -6.43
N GLY A 372 -6.34 2.04 -7.21
CA GLY A 372 -7.78 2.27 -6.99
C GLY A 372 -8.60 1.01 -6.79
N LEU A 373 -9.91 1.23 -6.73
CA LEU A 373 -10.96 0.20 -6.61
C LEU A 373 -11.38 -0.39 -7.96
#